data_AF-A0A4Q6XJ84-F1
#
_entry.id   AF-A0A4Q6XJ84-F1
#
_cell.length_a   1.000
_cell.length_b   1.000
_cell.length_c   1.000
_cell.angle_alpha   90.00
_cell.angle_beta   90.00
_cell.angle_gamma   90.00
#
_symmetry.space_group_name_H-M   'P 1'
#
loop_
_entity.id
_entity.type
_entity.pdbx_description
1 polymer ?
#
loop_
_entity_poly.entity_id
_entity_poly.type
_entity_poly.pdbx_seq_one_letter_code
_entity_poly.pdbx_strand_id
1 'polypeptide(L)'
;MTIPIKRREPGLGEFEETDKIGFEHGGTNASSLLEAQDNLGISSKAEQSDFSSLLNDVVDLTEEVATKADAAAVNQALSLKADLVDGVIPAAQLPSFVDDVLNGTYIDDETFNDENDDPYTPEDGKIYVDTTTNKTYRWSGSIYVEIGGGGVALGETASTAYRGDRGKDAYDHSLSQGNPHNTTTSEITEGSKLFFTADRVRQTTLDGFSASTATSITAADNVLQALGKAQGQLNKAWAPTWVNADTIGTLFSAIDAHNLQVAKIDGMLFFRGWFRNSTTAIQTSNPILDITDSSYHVQHDNVDTFQAISSTLLYWGTTNGTIRLSVNNSTGVQQIATTSVLNATASHRKIGSGLWCAGMLKNP
;
A
#
# COMPACT_ATOMS: atom_id res chain seq x y z
N MET A 1 -16.67 128.48 -59.54
CA MET A 1 -15.76 129.16 -60.49
C MET A 1 -16.04 128.58 -61.87
N THR A 2 -16.71 129.31 -62.77
CA THR A 2 -17.18 128.77 -64.05
C THR A 2 -16.06 128.83 -65.10
N ILE A 3 -15.70 127.69 -65.69
CA ILE A 3 -14.73 127.62 -66.79
C ILE A 3 -15.51 127.42 -68.10
N PRO A 4 -15.35 128.29 -69.12
CA PRO A 4 -16.04 128.15 -70.40
C PRO A 4 -15.48 126.97 -71.21
N ILE A 5 -16.37 126.20 -71.82
CA ILE A 5 -16.07 125.02 -72.63
C ILE A 5 -15.53 125.48 -73.99
N LYS A 6 -14.28 125.14 -74.33
CA LYS A 6 -13.62 125.62 -75.56
C LYS A 6 -13.65 124.65 -76.76
N ARG A 7 -14.37 123.52 -76.70
CA ARG A 7 -14.54 122.64 -77.89
C ARG A 7 -15.66 121.61 -77.72
N ARG A 8 -16.54 121.46 -78.72
CA ARG A 8 -17.48 120.32 -78.90
C ARG A 8 -17.57 119.93 -80.38
N GLU A 9 -17.84 118.64 -80.63
CA GLU A 9 -17.89 117.98 -81.94
C GLU A 9 -18.93 118.57 -82.93
N PRO A 10 -18.69 118.54 -84.26
CA PRO A 10 -19.58 119.14 -85.26
C PRO A 10 -20.94 118.41 -85.36
N GLY A 11 -22.05 119.15 -85.23
CA GLY A 11 -23.41 118.64 -85.49
C GLY A 11 -24.56 119.25 -84.67
N LEU A 12 -24.29 120.14 -83.72
CA LEU A 12 -25.34 120.76 -82.88
C LEU A 12 -25.12 122.27 -82.74
N GLY A 13 -26.23 123.02 -82.79
CA GLY A 13 -26.32 124.48 -82.90
C GLY A 13 -25.81 125.29 -81.70
N GLU A 14 -25.90 126.61 -81.85
CA GLU A 14 -25.24 127.63 -81.03
C GLU A 14 -25.71 127.62 -79.56
N PHE A 15 -24.75 127.75 -78.63
CA PHE A 15 -24.98 127.72 -77.18
C PHE A 15 -25.71 128.98 -76.70
N GLU A 16 -26.73 128.82 -75.87
CA GLU A 16 -27.47 129.92 -75.26
C GLU A 16 -26.77 130.42 -73.98
N GLU A 17 -26.85 131.73 -73.70
CA GLU A 17 -26.14 132.40 -72.60
C GLU A 17 -26.48 131.87 -71.18
N THR A 18 -27.52 131.03 -71.08
CA THR A 18 -27.99 130.38 -69.85
C THR A 18 -27.47 128.96 -69.65
N ASP A 19 -26.74 128.37 -70.60
CA ASP A 19 -26.16 127.03 -70.45
C ASP A 19 -24.96 127.06 -69.47
N LYS A 20 -25.18 126.52 -68.27
CA LYS A 20 -24.18 126.39 -67.20
C LYS A 20 -24.17 124.97 -66.65
N ILE A 21 -22.98 124.35 -66.58
CA ILE A 21 -22.76 123.06 -65.91
C ILE A 21 -22.34 123.34 -64.47
N GLY A 22 -23.10 122.81 -63.50
CA GLY A 22 -22.80 122.95 -62.08
C GLY A 22 -21.50 122.22 -61.71
N PHE A 23 -20.67 122.87 -60.91
CA PHE A 23 -19.56 122.20 -60.24
C PHE A 23 -20.10 121.49 -58.98
N GLU A 24 -19.31 120.51 -58.52
CA GLU A 24 -19.19 120.08 -57.12
C GLU A 24 -19.96 118.83 -56.69
N HIS A 25 -19.39 117.86 -55.96
CA HIS A 25 -18.01 117.42 -55.70
C HIS A 25 -18.13 116.00 -55.10
N GLY A 26 -17.33 115.03 -55.55
CA GLY A 26 -16.90 113.89 -54.73
C GLY A 26 -17.96 112.95 -54.08
N GLY A 27 -19.12 112.73 -54.68
CA GLY A 27 -19.89 111.47 -54.56
C GLY A 27 -20.42 110.96 -53.20
N THR A 28 -20.31 111.68 -52.07
CA THR A 28 -20.79 111.17 -50.77
C THR A 28 -22.03 111.85 -50.19
N ASN A 29 -22.57 112.93 -50.80
CA ASN A 29 -23.80 113.65 -50.39
C ASN A 29 -23.88 114.04 -48.89
N ALA A 30 -22.75 114.09 -48.18
CA ALA A 30 -22.71 114.40 -46.75
C ALA A 30 -22.72 115.91 -46.47
N SER A 31 -23.49 116.32 -45.46
CA SER A 31 -23.69 117.71 -45.05
C SER A 31 -22.89 118.13 -43.79
N SER A 32 -22.21 117.17 -43.16
CA SER A 32 -21.28 117.41 -42.05
C SER A 32 -20.03 116.54 -42.15
N LEU A 33 -18.95 116.94 -41.46
CA LEU A 33 -17.70 116.17 -41.42
C LEU A 33 -17.91 114.76 -40.84
N LEU A 34 -18.81 114.64 -39.86
CA LEU A 34 -19.16 113.37 -39.24
C LEU A 34 -19.88 112.45 -40.23
N GLU A 35 -20.83 113.01 -40.99
CA GLU A 35 -21.60 112.28 -42.02
C GLU A 35 -20.71 111.85 -43.20
N ALA A 36 -19.68 112.64 -43.53
CA ALA A 36 -18.69 112.27 -44.53
C ALA A 36 -17.78 111.14 -44.07
N GLN A 37 -17.43 111.08 -42.78
CA GLN A 37 -16.62 110.00 -42.20
C GLN A 37 -17.39 108.67 -42.17
N ASP A 38 -18.67 108.70 -41.80
CA ASP A 38 -19.53 107.51 -41.82
C ASP A 38 -19.77 107.01 -43.25
N ASN A 39 -20.06 107.90 -44.20
CA ASN A 39 -20.32 107.53 -45.60
C ASN A 39 -19.08 106.96 -46.32
N LEU A 40 -17.87 107.28 -45.85
CA LEU A 40 -16.62 106.70 -46.33
C LEU A 40 -16.25 105.39 -45.61
N GLY A 41 -17.10 104.88 -44.71
CA GLY A 41 -16.81 103.68 -43.91
C GLY A 41 -15.64 103.88 -42.94
N ILE A 42 -15.31 105.13 -42.63
CA ILE A 42 -14.28 105.52 -41.67
C ILE A 42 -14.97 105.66 -40.29
N SER A 43 -15.66 104.61 -39.86
CA SER A 43 -16.03 104.45 -38.45
C SER A 43 -14.77 104.03 -37.69
N SER A 44 -14.58 104.60 -36.51
CA SER A 44 -13.39 104.46 -35.68
C SER A 44 -13.03 102.98 -35.41
N LYS A 45 -11.92 102.55 -36.03
CA LYS A 45 -10.87 101.65 -35.50
C LYS A 45 -11.27 100.81 -34.29
N ALA A 46 -11.20 99.47 -34.44
CA ALA A 46 -11.09 98.45 -33.38
C ALA A 46 -11.34 98.99 -31.96
N GLU A 47 -12.55 98.73 -31.46
CA GLU A 47 -13.06 99.28 -30.20
C GLU A 47 -12.02 99.14 -29.07
N GLN A 48 -11.92 100.14 -28.19
CA GLN A 48 -11.03 100.11 -27.02
C GLN A 48 -11.14 98.82 -26.18
N SER A 49 -12.29 98.15 -26.24
CA SER A 49 -12.55 96.84 -25.63
C SER A 49 -11.62 95.74 -26.16
N ASP A 50 -11.41 95.67 -27.48
CA ASP A 50 -10.56 94.65 -28.11
C ASP A 50 -9.08 94.87 -27.74
N PHE A 51 -8.65 96.14 -27.71
CA PHE A 51 -7.29 96.49 -27.26
C PHE A 51 -7.10 96.22 -25.76
N SER A 52 -8.13 96.48 -24.94
CA SER A 52 -8.10 96.16 -23.51
C SER A 52 -8.07 94.65 -23.27
N SER A 53 -8.76 93.85 -24.10
CA SER A 53 -8.72 92.38 -24.02
C SER A 53 -7.35 91.85 -24.38
N LEU A 54 -6.77 92.32 -25.50
CA LEU A 54 -5.41 91.95 -25.91
C LEU A 54 -4.38 92.35 -24.86
N LEU A 55 -4.54 93.51 -24.23
CA LEU A 55 -3.66 93.95 -23.15
C LEU A 55 -3.77 93.05 -21.92
N ASN A 56 -4.99 92.64 -21.55
CA ASN A 56 -5.21 91.69 -20.45
C ASN A 56 -4.62 90.32 -20.80
N ASP A 57 -4.83 89.81 -22.00
CA ASP A 57 -4.24 88.54 -22.45
C ASP A 57 -2.70 88.57 -22.41
N VAL A 58 -2.08 89.70 -22.78
CA VAL A 58 -0.62 89.89 -22.69
C VAL A 58 -0.15 89.93 -21.23
N VAL A 59 -0.91 90.57 -20.34
CA VAL A 59 -0.62 90.60 -18.90
C VAL A 59 -0.72 89.21 -18.31
N ASP A 60 -1.80 88.47 -18.60
CA ASP A 60 -2.01 87.09 -18.14
C ASP A 60 -0.92 86.16 -18.65
N LEU A 61 -0.52 86.27 -19.92
CA LEU A 61 0.60 85.52 -20.48
C LEU A 61 1.92 85.86 -19.79
N THR A 62 2.13 87.13 -19.42
CA THR A 62 3.34 87.55 -18.71
C THR A 62 3.38 86.97 -17.29
N GLU A 63 2.24 86.91 -16.61
CA GLU A 63 2.09 86.28 -15.30
C GLU A 63 2.23 84.74 -15.37
N GLU A 64 1.66 84.09 -16.39
CA GLU A 64 1.78 82.65 -16.62
C GLU A 64 3.24 82.26 -16.95
N VAL A 65 3.95 83.09 -17.73
CA VAL A 65 5.38 82.89 -17.99
C VAL A 65 6.19 83.09 -16.71
N ALA A 66 5.90 84.10 -15.89
CA ALA A 66 6.62 84.32 -14.63
C ALA A 66 6.45 83.15 -13.64
N THR A 67 5.28 82.51 -13.61
CA THR A 67 5.03 81.33 -12.76
C THR A 67 5.66 80.04 -13.31
N LYS A 68 5.67 79.83 -14.63
CA LYS A 68 6.36 78.68 -15.26
C LYS A 68 7.87 78.82 -15.33
N ALA A 69 8.38 80.05 -15.38
CA ALA A 69 9.80 80.36 -15.49
C ALA A 69 10.42 80.83 -14.15
N ASP A 70 9.77 80.55 -13.01
CA ASP A 70 10.39 80.77 -11.71
C ASP A 70 11.56 79.80 -11.51
N ALA A 71 12.70 80.21 -12.06
CA ALA A 71 13.97 79.52 -11.92
C ALA A 71 14.34 79.34 -10.43
N ALA A 72 13.80 80.16 -9.51
CA ALA A 72 14.02 79.97 -8.08
C ALA A 72 13.26 78.75 -7.54
N ALA A 73 12.01 78.53 -7.96
CA ALA A 73 11.27 77.32 -7.60
C ALA A 73 11.92 76.04 -8.17
N VAL A 74 12.40 76.10 -9.42
CA VAL A 74 13.13 74.99 -10.05
C VAL A 74 14.47 74.73 -9.34
N ASN A 75 15.26 75.76 -9.04
CA ASN A 75 16.53 75.64 -8.33
C ASN A 75 16.35 75.15 -6.89
N GLN A 76 15.27 75.55 -6.20
CA GLN A 76 14.95 75.06 -4.86
C GLN A 76 14.53 73.59 -4.87
N ALA A 77 13.82 73.13 -5.91
CA ALA A 77 13.49 71.71 -6.06
C ALA A 77 14.72 70.84 -6.39
N LEU A 78 15.67 71.38 -7.15
CA LEU A 78 16.93 70.71 -7.52
C LEU A 78 17.95 70.69 -6.38
N SER A 79 17.99 71.70 -5.50
CA SER A 79 18.95 71.77 -4.40
C SER A 79 18.81 70.67 -3.34
N LEU A 80 17.67 69.97 -3.33
CA LEU A 80 17.40 68.81 -2.47
C LEU A 80 17.63 67.47 -3.18
N LYS A 81 18.05 67.48 -4.45
CA LYS A 81 18.38 66.27 -5.20
C LYS A 81 19.89 66.03 -5.12
N ALA A 82 20.27 64.77 -5.24
CA ALA A 82 21.67 64.40 -5.42
C ALA A 82 22.16 64.87 -6.79
N ASP A 83 23.43 65.25 -6.87
CA ASP A 83 24.11 65.50 -8.13
C ASP A 83 24.37 64.16 -8.83
N LEU A 84 24.33 64.19 -10.16
CA LEU A 84 24.71 63.04 -10.97
C LEU A 84 26.05 63.30 -11.64
N VAL A 85 26.94 62.31 -11.60
CA VAL A 85 28.15 62.23 -12.42
C VAL A 85 27.95 61.04 -13.34
N ASP A 86 28.01 61.25 -14.66
CA ASP A 86 27.75 60.21 -15.67
C ASP A 86 26.43 59.43 -15.51
N GLY A 87 25.41 60.09 -14.93
CA GLY A 87 24.08 59.50 -14.73
C GLY A 87 23.94 58.63 -13.48
N VAL A 88 24.95 58.59 -12.61
CA VAL A 88 24.90 57.91 -11.30
C VAL A 88 25.09 58.90 -10.15
N ILE A 89 24.53 58.57 -8.98
CA ILE A 89 24.78 59.33 -7.74
C ILE A 89 26.15 58.90 -7.20
N PRO A 90 27.11 59.83 -6.98
CA PRO A 90 28.40 59.50 -6.38
C PRO A 90 28.24 58.95 -4.96
N ALA A 91 29.07 57.97 -4.58
CA ALA A 91 29.01 57.33 -3.26
C ALA A 91 29.11 58.31 -2.08
N ALA A 92 29.84 59.42 -2.24
CA ALA A 92 29.96 60.48 -1.23
C ALA A 92 28.64 61.21 -0.91
N GLN A 93 27.63 61.09 -1.79
CA GLN A 93 26.30 61.66 -1.60
C GLN A 93 25.29 60.62 -1.07
N LEU A 94 25.70 59.36 -0.91
CA LEU A 94 24.87 58.32 -0.33
C LEU A 94 24.88 58.40 1.20
N PRO A 95 23.72 58.31 1.88
CA PRO A 95 23.69 58.20 3.33
C PRO A 95 24.43 56.95 3.83
N SER A 96 25.05 57.03 5.01
CA SER A 96 25.86 55.94 5.59
C SER A 96 25.11 54.64 5.93
N PHE A 97 23.76 54.67 5.91
CA PHE A 97 22.92 53.47 6.05
C PHE A 97 22.66 52.77 4.72
N VAL A 98 23.10 53.33 3.59
CA VAL A 98 23.23 52.60 2.34
C VAL A 98 24.42 51.67 2.54
N ASP A 99 24.10 50.40 2.78
CA ASP A 99 25.08 49.36 3.00
C ASP A 99 25.83 49.08 1.69
N ASP A 100 27.16 49.07 1.73
CA ASP A 100 27.96 48.80 0.53
C ASP A 100 28.30 47.32 0.49
N VAL A 101 28.15 46.71 -0.68
CA VAL A 101 28.75 45.41 -0.97
C VAL A 101 30.18 45.67 -1.45
N LEU A 102 31.14 45.21 -0.67
CA LEU A 102 32.57 45.36 -0.97
C LEU A 102 33.07 44.11 -1.69
N ASN A 103 33.57 44.30 -2.92
CA ASN A 103 34.13 43.22 -3.72
C ASN A 103 35.64 43.16 -3.54
N GLY A 104 36.19 41.96 -3.49
CA GLY A 104 37.63 41.78 -3.41
C GLY A 104 38.01 40.33 -3.16
N THR A 105 39.04 40.11 -2.33
CA THR A 105 39.58 38.79 -2.02
C THR A 105 39.74 38.60 -0.51
N TYR A 106 39.17 37.51 0.02
CA TYR A 106 39.39 37.10 1.40
C TYR A 106 40.79 36.52 1.56
N ILE A 107 41.59 37.06 2.50
CA ILE A 107 42.96 36.61 2.76
C ILE A 107 43.01 35.74 4.01
N ASP A 108 42.47 36.26 5.12
CA ASP A 108 42.39 35.59 6.41
C ASP A 108 41.26 36.16 7.27
N ASP A 109 41.10 35.64 8.49
CA ASP A 109 40.04 36.01 9.41
C ASP A 109 39.97 37.51 9.72
N GLU A 110 41.05 38.27 9.59
CA GLU A 110 41.11 39.70 9.92
C GLU A 110 41.33 40.60 8.69
N THR A 111 41.59 40.00 7.52
CA THR A 111 42.05 40.71 6.32
C THR A 111 41.21 40.37 5.08
N PHE A 112 40.64 41.42 4.47
CA PHE A 112 39.97 41.35 3.19
C PHE A 112 40.53 42.45 2.28
N ASN A 113 41.05 42.08 1.12
CA ASN A 113 41.66 43.03 0.19
C ASN A 113 40.67 43.45 -0.89
N ASP A 114 40.79 44.68 -1.37
CA ASP A 114 40.04 45.20 -2.51
C ASP A 114 40.55 44.62 -3.85
N GLU A 115 40.02 45.11 -4.98
CA GLU A 115 40.43 44.67 -6.33
C GLU A 115 41.87 45.07 -6.70
N ASN A 116 42.51 45.93 -5.91
CA ASN A 116 43.87 46.43 -6.09
C ASN A 116 44.88 45.75 -5.14
N ASP A 117 44.48 44.70 -4.42
CA ASP A 117 45.23 44.00 -3.37
C ASP A 117 45.53 44.85 -2.12
N ASP A 118 44.81 45.95 -1.91
CA ASP A 118 44.94 46.79 -0.72
C ASP A 118 43.91 46.35 0.36
N PRO A 119 44.29 46.23 1.66
CA PRO A 119 43.36 45.81 2.70
C PRO A 119 42.24 46.83 2.95
N TYR A 120 40.99 46.36 3.00
CA TYR A 120 39.89 47.14 3.55
C TYR A 120 40.08 47.36 5.05
N THR A 121 39.58 48.49 5.53
CA THR A 121 39.30 48.65 6.96
C THR A 121 37.99 47.89 7.26
N PRO A 122 37.98 46.91 8.19
CA PRO A 122 36.76 46.16 8.49
C PRO A 122 35.67 47.05 9.12
N GLU A 123 34.46 46.96 8.59
CA GLU A 123 33.31 47.76 9.04
C GLU A 123 32.13 46.84 9.38
N ASP A 124 31.48 47.10 10.52
CA ASP A 124 30.22 46.42 10.86
C ASP A 124 29.11 46.85 9.90
N GLY A 125 28.16 45.97 9.64
CA GLY A 125 27.10 46.20 8.65
C GLY A 125 27.46 45.70 7.26
N LYS A 126 28.69 45.92 6.79
CA LYS A 126 29.10 45.66 5.40
C LYS A 126 29.11 44.18 5.01
N ILE A 127 28.78 43.93 3.74
CA ILE A 127 28.85 42.61 3.11
C ILE A 127 30.08 42.57 2.20
N TYR A 128 30.93 41.57 2.39
CA TYR A 128 32.16 41.39 1.62
C TYR A 128 32.00 40.19 0.69
N VAL A 129 32.19 40.38 -0.61
CA VAL A 129 32.06 39.32 -1.62
C VAL A 129 33.45 38.99 -2.15
N ASP A 130 33.93 37.80 -1.80
CA ASP A 130 35.15 37.25 -2.37
C ASP A 130 34.87 36.81 -3.80
N THR A 131 35.38 37.60 -4.73
CA THR A 131 35.19 37.41 -6.17
C THR A 131 36.00 36.24 -6.71
N THR A 132 37.01 35.77 -5.98
CA THR A 132 37.85 34.63 -6.36
C THR A 132 37.16 33.32 -6.02
N THR A 133 36.54 33.23 -4.83
CA THR A 133 35.89 32.00 -4.36
C THR A 133 34.35 32.01 -4.47
N ASN A 134 33.75 33.12 -4.88
CA ASN A 134 32.30 33.38 -4.87
C ASN A 134 31.67 33.17 -3.48
N LYS A 135 32.43 33.48 -2.44
CA LYS A 135 31.96 33.43 -1.05
C LYS A 135 31.58 34.81 -0.56
N THR A 136 30.67 34.85 0.39
CA THR A 136 30.19 36.10 1.01
C THR A 136 30.49 36.06 2.49
N TYR A 137 31.05 37.14 3.01
CA TYR A 137 31.47 37.30 4.39
C TYR A 137 30.84 38.54 5.02
N ARG A 138 30.75 38.57 6.35
CA ARG A 138 30.37 39.72 7.15
C ARG A 138 31.36 39.91 8.28
N TRP A 139 31.74 41.15 8.57
CA TRP A 139 32.59 41.45 9.72
C TRP A 139 31.80 41.24 11.02
N SER A 140 32.34 40.45 11.94
CA SER A 140 31.73 40.16 13.25
C SER A 140 32.12 41.14 14.36
N GLY A 141 33.00 42.10 14.06
CA GLY A 141 33.68 42.95 15.06
C GLY A 141 35.06 42.43 15.46
N SER A 142 35.44 41.21 15.06
CA SER A 142 36.76 40.64 15.32
C SER A 142 37.29 39.76 14.19
N ILE A 143 36.40 39.05 13.48
CA ILE A 143 36.77 38.25 12.31
C ILE A 143 35.73 38.36 11.17
N TYR A 144 36.13 38.07 9.94
CA TYR A 144 35.24 37.86 8.81
C TYR A 144 34.57 36.49 8.90
N VAL A 145 33.23 36.48 8.97
CA VAL A 145 32.42 35.26 9.07
C VAL A 145 31.77 34.99 7.73
N GLU A 146 31.99 33.80 7.17
CA GLU A 146 31.31 33.34 5.95
C GLU A 146 29.80 33.20 6.21
N ILE A 147 28.99 33.88 5.39
CA ILE A 147 27.52 33.90 5.47
C ILE A 147 26.85 33.38 4.20
N GLY A 148 27.61 33.13 3.13
CA GLY A 148 27.10 32.63 1.86
C GLY A 148 28.20 32.13 0.93
N GLY A 149 27.84 31.32 -0.07
CA GLY A 149 28.77 30.81 -1.10
C GLY A 149 29.51 29.51 -0.75
N GLY A 150 29.42 29.02 0.49
CA GLY A 150 29.96 27.74 0.95
C GLY A 150 29.25 26.48 0.47
N GLY A 151 28.86 26.42 -0.81
CA GLY A 151 28.27 25.22 -1.43
C GLY A 151 26.89 24.82 -0.90
N VAL A 152 26.12 24.13 -1.74
CA VAL A 152 24.92 23.41 -1.29
C VAL A 152 25.40 22.19 -0.50
N ALA A 153 25.11 22.15 0.80
CA ALA A 153 25.32 20.95 1.58
C ALA A 153 24.36 19.85 1.08
N LEU A 154 24.88 18.91 0.30
CA LEU A 154 24.13 17.74 -0.18
C LEU A 154 24.19 16.64 0.88
N GLY A 155 23.06 16.36 1.52
CA GLY A 155 22.91 15.27 2.51
C GLY A 155 22.62 15.75 3.93
N GLU A 156 22.49 14.79 4.84
CA GLU A 156 22.23 15.05 6.26
C GLU A 156 23.57 15.13 6.99
N THR A 157 23.99 16.34 7.37
CA THR A 157 25.20 16.56 8.19
C THR A 157 24.82 17.26 9.49
N ALA A 158 25.71 17.23 10.50
CA ALA A 158 25.52 17.95 11.76
C ALA A 158 25.34 19.47 11.57
N SER A 159 25.72 20.00 10.40
CA SER A 159 25.70 21.43 10.06
C SER A 159 24.45 21.85 9.26
N THR A 160 23.55 20.92 8.92
CA THR A 160 22.34 21.20 8.13
C THR A 160 21.07 20.99 8.95
N ALA A 161 20.09 21.89 8.80
CA ALA A 161 18.78 21.72 9.43
C ALA A 161 18.04 20.51 8.84
N TYR A 162 17.48 19.66 9.71
CA TYR A 162 16.65 18.53 9.33
C TYR A 162 15.31 18.99 8.73
N ARG A 163 14.69 18.19 7.84
CA ARG A 163 13.31 18.46 7.43
C ARG A 163 12.37 18.28 8.64
N GLY A 164 11.45 19.22 8.81
CA GLY A 164 10.55 19.29 9.98
C GLY A 164 9.53 18.15 10.08
N ASP A 165 9.33 17.38 9.00
CA ASP A 165 8.43 16.22 8.93
C ASP A 165 9.04 14.93 9.51
N ARG A 166 10.37 14.82 9.67
CA ARG A 166 11.00 13.57 10.13
C ARG A 166 10.47 13.04 11.46
N GLY A 167 10.14 13.92 12.40
CA GLY A 167 9.57 13.51 13.69
C GLY A 167 8.19 12.87 13.53
N LYS A 168 7.38 13.40 12.60
CA LYS A 168 6.07 12.84 12.24
C LYS A 168 6.22 11.50 11.54
N ASP A 169 7.13 11.41 10.56
CA ASP A 169 7.38 10.18 9.81
C ASP A 169 7.89 9.04 10.71
N ALA A 170 8.80 9.35 11.64
CA ALA A 170 9.31 8.39 12.62
C ALA A 170 8.23 7.93 13.61
N TYR A 171 7.40 8.87 14.07
CA TYR A 171 6.26 8.55 14.94
C TYR A 171 5.23 7.67 14.23
N ASP A 172 4.84 8.02 13.00
CA ASP A 172 3.90 7.22 12.21
C ASP A 172 4.46 5.83 11.90
N HIS A 173 5.76 5.71 11.58
CA HIS A 173 6.42 4.41 11.43
C HIS A 173 6.40 3.61 12.73
N SER A 174 6.60 4.24 13.89
CA SER A 174 6.56 3.56 15.20
C SER A 174 5.17 3.04 15.58
N LEU A 175 4.12 3.66 15.03
CA LEU A 175 2.73 3.24 15.19
C LEU A 175 2.30 2.19 14.15
N SER A 176 3.13 1.93 13.13
CA SER A 176 2.80 0.99 12.07
C SER A 176 2.69 -0.44 12.64
N GLN A 177 1.52 -1.05 12.45
CA GLN A 177 1.22 -2.40 12.95
C GLN A 177 1.39 -3.44 11.85
N GLY A 178 1.74 -4.67 12.25
CA GLY A 178 1.90 -5.80 11.35
C GLY A 178 3.32 -5.93 10.82
N ASN A 179 3.49 -5.97 9.50
CA ASN A 179 4.76 -6.21 8.82
C ASN A 179 5.20 -4.98 8.00
N PRO A 180 5.54 -3.85 8.65
CA PRO A 180 5.92 -2.61 7.96
C PRO A 180 7.18 -2.74 7.11
N HIS A 181 8.02 -3.72 7.41
CA HIS A 181 9.26 -4.01 6.69
C HIS A 181 9.09 -5.09 5.61
N ASN A 182 7.86 -5.57 5.39
CA ASN A 182 7.53 -6.63 4.44
C ASN A 182 8.46 -7.85 4.53
N THR A 183 8.84 -8.21 5.76
CA THR A 183 9.76 -9.32 6.06
C THR A 183 9.01 -10.63 6.30
N THR A 184 9.64 -11.76 6.00
CA THR A 184 9.11 -13.10 6.30
C THR A 184 9.76 -13.66 7.56
N THR A 185 9.13 -14.66 8.20
CA THR A 185 9.72 -15.37 9.35
C THR A 185 11.07 -16.00 9.03
N SER A 186 11.35 -16.28 7.75
CA SER A 186 12.63 -16.81 7.29
C SER A 186 13.77 -15.79 7.33
N GLU A 187 13.46 -14.51 7.33
CA GLU A 187 14.43 -13.40 7.31
C GLU A 187 14.73 -12.84 8.70
N ILE A 188 14.00 -13.31 9.72
CA ILE A 188 14.13 -12.87 11.11
C ILE A 188 14.82 -13.97 11.91
N THR A 189 15.83 -13.60 12.69
CA THR A 189 16.46 -14.54 13.64
C THR A 189 15.49 -14.88 14.77
N GLU A 190 15.16 -16.17 14.90
CA GLU A 190 14.16 -16.70 15.84
C GLU A 190 14.49 -16.47 17.33
N GLY A 191 15.78 -16.46 17.70
CA GLY A 191 16.18 -16.34 19.10
C GLY A 191 15.52 -17.41 19.98
N SER A 192 14.79 -16.99 21.02
CA SER A 192 14.01 -17.88 21.89
C SER A 192 12.59 -18.19 21.39
N LYS A 193 12.13 -17.54 20.32
CA LYS A 193 10.80 -17.77 19.73
C LYS A 193 10.93 -18.58 18.45
N LEU A 194 10.48 -19.82 18.51
CA LEU A 194 10.56 -20.77 17.41
C LEU A 194 9.38 -20.53 16.43
N PHE A 195 9.65 -20.09 15.20
CA PHE A 195 8.62 -19.91 14.16
C PHE A 195 8.14 -21.26 13.57
N PHE A 196 7.03 -21.25 12.84
CA PHE A 196 6.59 -22.43 12.11
C PHE A 196 7.51 -22.68 10.90
N THR A 197 8.13 -23.86 10.82
CA THR A 197 8.80 -24.34 9.61
C THR A 197 8.35 -25.76 9.29
N ALA A 198 8.28 -26.09 8.00
CA ALA A 198 7.85 -27.42 7.58
C ALA A 198 8.77 -28.53 8.12
N ASP A 199 10.08 -28.27 8.22
CA ASP A 199 11.04 -29.20 8.82
C ASP A 199 10.79 -29.40 10.31
N ARG A 200 10.56 -28.33 11.07
CA ARG A 200 10.27 -28.42 12.51
C ARG A 200 9.02 -29.25 12.75
N VAL A 201 7.95 -29.01 12.00
CA VAL A 201 6.71 -29.80 12.10
C VAL A 201 6.94 -31.29 11.85
N ARG A 202 7.76 -31.63 10.84
CA ARG A 202 8.09 -33.03 10.53
C ARG A 202 8.96 -33.70 11.59
N GLN A 203 9.79 -32.93 12.29
CA GLN A 203 10.72 -33.42 13.30
C GLN A 203 10.14 -33.37 14.73
N THR A 204 9.00 -32.71 14.94
CA THR A 204 8.32 -32.65 16.24
C THR A 204 8.02 -34.06 16.74
N THR A 205 8.53 -34.38 17.93
CA THR A 205 8.22 -35.63 18.62
C THR A 205 6.80 -35.61 19.19
N LEU A 206 6.13 -36.75 19.19
CA LEU A 206 4.80 -36.92 19.77
C LEU A 206 4.92 -37.21 21.27
N ASP A 207 5.46 -36.27 22.02
CA ASP A 207 5.70 -36.43 23.46
C ASP A 207 4.39 -36.72 24.21
N GLY A 208 4.39 -37.79 25.01
CA GLY A 208 3.18 -38.26 25.70
C GLY A 208 2.24 -39.11 24.84
N PHE A 209 2.63 -39.48 23.62
CA PHE A 209 1.89 -40.47 22.82
C PHE A 209 1.72 -41.78 23.58
N SER A 210 0.49 -42.31 23.60
CA SER A 210 0.17 -43.61 24.18
C SER A 210 -0.88 -44.34 23.34
N ALA A 211 -0.55 -45.56 22.92
CA ALA A 211 -1.44 -46.45 22.16
C ALA A 211 -2.21 -47.44 23.06
N SER A 212 -2.32 -47.14 24.36
CA SER A 212 -2.93 -48.07 25.34
C SER A 212 -4.47 -48.04 25.33
N THR A 213 -5.07 -46.96 24.83
CA THR A 213 -6.53 -46.74 24.88
C THR A 213 -7.17 -47.06 23.54
N ALA A 214 -7.86 -48.20 23.43
CA ALA A 214 -8.54 -48.64 22.20
C ALA A 214 -10.03 -48.26 22.17
N THR A 215 -10.35 -46.96 22.28
CA THR A 215 -11.73 -46.44 22.26
C THR A 215 -11.98 -45.56 21.05
N SER A 216 -13.23 -45.33 20.69
CA SER A 216 -13.58 -44.39 19.61
C SER A 216 -13.01 -42.99 19.85
N ILE A 217 -12.62 -42.35 18.76
CA ILE A 217 -12.23 -40.94 18.74
C ILE A 217 -13.50 -40.09 18.90
N THR A 218 -13.43 -39.08 19.75
CA THR A 218 -14.54 -38.15 20.04
C THR A 218 -14.09 -36.70 19.83
N ALA A 219 -15.04 -35.77 19.79
CA ALA A 219 -14.75 -34.35 19.64
C ALA A 219 -13.93 -33.73 20.80
N ALA A 220 -13.82 -34.43 21.93
CA ALA A 220 -13.00 -34.00 23.07
C ALA A 220 -11.52 -34.40 22.95
N ASP A 221 -11.17 -35.26 21.99
CA ASP A 221 -9.79 -35.74 21.83
C ASP A 221 -8.93 -34.71 21.08
N ASN A 222 -7.76 -34.41 21.64
CA ASN A 222 -6.73 -33.70 20.88
C ASN A 222 -6.08 -34.63 19.83
N VAL A 223 -5.31 -34.05 18.89
CA VAL A 223 -4.68 -34.80 17.79
C VAL A 223 -3.81 -35.96 18.29
N LEU A 224 -3.05 -35.75 19.36
CA LEU A 224 -2.18 -36.77 19.95
C LEU A 224 -2.99 -37.94 20.55
N GLN A 225 -4.08 -37.63 21.27
CA GLN A 225 -5.01 -38.62 21.82
C GLN A 225 -5.74 -39.39 20.70
N ALA A 226 -6.17 -38.70 19.65
CA ALA A 226 -6.83 -39.31 18.50
C ALA A 226 -5.91 -40.29 17.77
N LEU A 227 -4.65 -39.91 17.51
CA LEU A 227 -3.64 -40.82 16.96
C LEU A 227 -3.38 -42.01 17.88
N GLY A 228 -3.25 -41.77 19.19
CA GLY A 228 -3.07 -42.82 20.19
C GLY A 228 -4.22 -43.83 20.21
N LYS A 229 -5.46 -43.33 20.15
CA LYS A 229 -6.67 -44.16 20.06
C LYS A 229 -6.74 -44.95 18.77
N ALA A 230 -6.44 -44.32 17.63
CA ALA A 230 -6.39 -45.00 16.34
C ALA A 230 -5.38 -46.16 16.38
N GLN A 231 -4.16 -45.92 16.85
CA GLN A 231 -3.15 -46.97 16.99
C GLN A 231 -3.58 -48.05 17.99
N GLY A 232 -4.20 -47.67 19.11
CA GLY A 232 -4.72 -48.63 20.10
C GLY A 232 -5.83 -49.52 19.54
N GLN A 233 -6.72 -48.97 18.73
CA GLN A 233 -7.75 -49.74 18.03
C GLN A 233 -7.15 -50.73 17.02
N LEU A 234 -6.16 -50.31 16.24
CA LEU A 234 -5.44 -51.19 15.31
C LEU A 234 -4.76 -52.34 16.06
N ASN A 235 -4.06 -52.03 17.16
CA ASN A 235 -3.42 -53.05 18.00
C ASN A 235 -4.45 -54.07 18.54
N LYS A 236 -5.65 -53.61 18.91
CA LYS A 236 -6.73 -54.47 19.42
C LYS A 236 -7.38 -55.32 18.32
N ALA A 237 -7.58 -54.77 17.12
CA ALA A 237 -8.17 -55.49 15.98
C ALA A 237 -7.36 -56.75 15.63
N TRP A 238 -6.04 -56.74 15.84
CA TRP A 238 -5.16 -57.87 15.56
C TRP A 238 -4.74 -58.68 16.80
N ALA A 239 -5.41 -58.47 17.93
CA ALA A 239 -5.18 -59.21 19.18
C ALA A 239 -6.44 -60.00 19.60
N PRO A 240 -6.82 -61.06 18.85
CA PRO A 240 -8.02 -61.84 19.14
C PRO A 240 -7.95 -62.50 20.52
N THR A 241 -9.04 -62.39 21.28
CA THR A 241 -9.18 -63.07 22.57
C THR A 241 -9.49 -64.55 22.35
N TRP A 242 -8.53 -65.40 22.69
CA TRP A 242 -8.68 -66.86 22.62
C TRP A 242 -9.19 -67.41 23.95
N VAL A 243 -10.31 -68.12 23.92
CA VAL A 243 -10.86 -68.86 25.07
C VAL A 243 -10.82 -70.36 24.78
N ASN A 244 -10.79 -71.22 25.81
CA ASN A 244 -10.76 -72.66 25.59
C ASN A 244 -12.13 -73.16 25.10
N ALA A 245 -12.16 -74.18 24.24
CA ALA A 245 -13.40 -74.65 23.61
C ALA A 245 -14.44 -75.21 24.61
N ASP A 246 -14.00 -75.71 25.76
CA ASP A 246 -14.85 -76.17 26.88
C ASP A 246 -15.51 -75.00 27.66
N THR A 247 -15.09 -73.76 27.43
CA THR A 247 -15.72 -72.58 28.05
C THR A 247 -16.96 -72.12 27.29
N ILE A 248 -17.10 -72.50 26.02
CA ILE A 248 -18.23 -72.09 25.16
C ILE A 248 -19.27 -73.21 24.98
N GLY A 249 -19.00 -74.39 25.52
CA GLY A 249 -19.75 -75.60 25.21
C GLY A 249 -19.23 -76.85 25.91
N THR A 250 -19.82 -78.00 25.58
CA THR A 250 -19.43 -79.30 26.14
C THR A 250 -18.76 -80.15 25.07
N LEU A 251 -17.52 -80.58 25.33
CA LEU A 251 -16.80 -81.53 24.47
C LEU A 251 -17.32 -82.96 24.70
N PHE A 252 -17.33 -83.77 23.65
CA PHE A 252 -17.66 -85.19 23.77
C PHE A 252 -16.64 -85.90 24.69
N SER A 253 -17.10 -86.83 25.52
CA SER A 253 -16.26 -87.42 26.58
C SER A 253 -15.02 -88.18 26.09
N ALA A 254 -15.02 -88.66 24.85
CA ALA A 254 -13.86 -89.31 24.25
C ALA A 254 -12.80 -88.30 23.73
N ILE A 255 -13.17 -87.02 23.62
CA ILE A 255 -12.29 -85.93 23.19
C ILE A 255 -11.46 -85.47 24.37
N ASP A 256 -10.14 -85.52 24.21
CA ASP A 256 -9.20 -84.85 25.09
C ASP A 256 -8.57 -83.67 24.35
N ALA A 257 -8.89 -82.46 24.82
CA ALA A 257 -8.53 -81.20 24.18
C ALA A 257 -7.18 -80.68 24.70
N HIS A 258 -6.30 -80.27 23.77
CA HIS A 258 -4.97 -79.76 24.07
C HIS A 258 -4.80 -78.38 23.42
N ASN A 259 -4.99 -77.32 24.22
CA ASN A 259 -5.02 -75.94 23.74
C ASN A 259 -6.03 -75.72 22.60
N LEU A 260 -7.12 -76.50 22.56
CA LEU A 260 -8.22 -76.26 21.64
C LEU A 260 -8.95 -75.00 22.07
N GLN A 261 -8.76 -73.93 21.31
CA GLN A 261 -9.22 -72.59 21.64
C GLN A 261 -10.05 -72.01 20.51
N VAL A 262 -10.93 -71.08 20.88
CA VAL A 262 -11.83 -70.37 19.98
C VAL A 262 -11.66 -68.87 20.15
N ALA A 263 -11.82 -68.13 19.06
CA ALA A 263 -11.82 -66.67 19.06
C ALA A 263 -12.80 -66.13 18.02
N LYS A 264 -13.37 -64.97 18.33
CA LYS A 264 -14.17 -64.17 17.39
C LYS A 264 -13.21 -63.19 16.70
N ILE A 265 -13.10 -63.27 15.39
CA ILE A 265 -12.17 -62.44 14.60
C ILE A 265 -12.93 -61.95 13.37
N ASP A 266 -13.05 -60.63 13.21
CA ASP A 266 -13.73 -59.99 12.07
C ASP A 266 -15.10 -60.58 11.73
N GLY A 267 -15.92 -60.84 12.76
CA GLY A 267 -17.27 -61.41 12.61
C GLY A 267 -17.29 -62.90 12.24
N MET A 268 -16.15 -63.58 12.22
CA MET A 268 -16.04 -65.02 12.02
C MET A 268 -15.62 -65.74 13.31
N LEU A 269 -16.03 -67.00 13.43
CA LEU A 269 -15.58 -67.88 14.50
C LEU A 269 -14.33 -68.63 14.04
N PHE A 270 -13.25 -68.54 14.80
CA PHE A 270 -12.02 -69.30 14.55
C PHE A 270 -11.71 -70.25 15.68
N PHE A 271 -11.09 -71.36 15.32
CA PHE A 271 -10.55 -72.37 16.22
C PHE A 271 -9.05 -72.53 15.98
N ARG A 272 -8.31 -72.86 17.02
CA ARG A 272 -6.89 -73.27 16.94
C ARG A 272 -6.60 -74.37 17.95
N GLY A 273 -5.44 -74.99 17.82
CA GLY A 273 -4.98 -76.04 18.74
C GLY A 273 -5.17 -77.44 18.19
N TRP A 274 -5.26 -78.41 19.09
CA TRP A 274 -5.34 -79.83 18.74
C TRP A 274 -6.16 -80.61 19.77
N PHE A 275 -6.65 -81.76 19.37
CA PHE A 275 -7.41 -82.66 20.23
C PHE A 275 -7.11 -84.11 19.86
N ARG A 276 -7.45 -85.05 20.74
CA ARG A 276 -7.35 -86.50 20.49
C ARG A 276 -8.66 -87.21 20.83
N ASN A 277 -8.95 -88.30 20.14
CA ASN A 277 -9.99 -89.24 20.55
C ASN A 277 -9.31 -90.39 21.32
N SER A 278 -9.54 -90.43 22.63
CA SER A 278 -8.73 -91.18 23.58
C SER A 278 -9.30 -92.55 23.98
N THR A 279 -10.58 -92.83 23.72
CA THR A 279 -11.25 -94.00 24.33
C THR A 279 -12.17 -94.78 23.40
N THR A 280 -13.10 -94.14 22.68
CA THR A 280 -14.14 -94.85 21.90
C THR A 280 -14.43 -94.17 20.56
N ALA A 281 -14.97 -94.92 19.59
CA ALA A 281 -15.35 -94.36 18.30
C ALA A 281 -16.53 -93.38 18.45
N ILE A 282 -16.36 -92.15 17.96
CA ILE A 282 -17.43 -91.13 17.95
C ILE A 282 -18.30 -91.39 16.73
N GLN A 283 -19.56 -91.74 16.96
CA GLN A 283 -20.54 -91.97 15.89
C GLN A 283 -20.95 -90.64 15.24
N THR A 284 -21.47 -90.68 14.02
CA THR A 284 -21.93 -89.47 13.29
C THR A 284 -23.09 -88.75 13.99
N SER A 285 -23.83 -89.44 14.86
CA SER A 285 -24.88 -88.88 15.72
C SER A 285 -24.34 -88.14 16.94
N ASN A 286 -23.05 -88.29 17.26
CA ASN A 286 -22.43 -87.72 18.44
C ASN A 286 -21.60 -86.50 18.03
N PRO A 287 -21.96 -85.29 18.47
CA PRO A 287 -21.17 -84.11 18.18
C PRO A 287 -19.84 -84.16 18.94
N ILE A 288 -18.78 -83.61 18.34
CA ILE A 288 -17.47 -83.42 18.98
C ILE A 288 -17.55 -82.30 20.02
N LEU A 289 -18.33 -81.26 19.73
CA LEU A 289 -18.54 -80.10 20.60
C LEU A 289 -19.99 -79.62 20.47
N ASP A 290 -20.67 -79.53 21.61
CA ASP A 290 -21.96 -78.86 21.76
C ASP A 290 -21.73 -77.42 22.21
N ILE A 291 -21.85 -76.45 21.29
CA ILE A 291 -21.72 -75.02 21.58
C ILE A 291 -23.02 -74.52 22.20
N THR A 292 -23.01 -74.37 23.52
CA THR A 292 -24.15 -73.88 24.32
C THR A 292 -24.17 -72.36 24.42
N ASP A 293 -23.01 -71.69 24.32
CA ASP A 293 -22.95 -70.23 24.28
C ASP A 293 -23.36 -69.72 22.89
N SER A 294 -24.55 -69.13 22.82
CA SER A 294 -25.13 -68.62 21.57
C SER A 294 -24.34 -67.47 20.96
N SER A 295 -23.45 -66.82 21.72
CA SER A 295 -22.58 -65.77 21.20
C SER A 295 -21.45 -66.32 20.31
N TYR A 296 -21.22 -67.63 20.32
CA TYR A 296 -20.28 -68.34 19.45
C TYR A 296 -21.00 -69.15 18.36
N HIS A 297 -22.33 -68.99 18.19
CA HIS A 297 -23.02 -69.66 17.09
C HIS A 297 -22.63 -69.03 15.75
N VAL A 298 -22.36 -69.86 14.75
CA VAL A 298 -22.18 -69.43 13.35
C VAL A 298 -23.53 -69.42 12.62
N GLN A 299 -23.62 -68.66 11.53
CA GLN A 299 -24.75 -68.67 10.62
C GLN A 299 -24.85 -70.03 9.95
N HIS A 300 -26.00 -70.66 10.12
CA HIS A 300 -26.36 -71.93 9.50
C HIS A 300 -27.56 -71.69 8.59
N ASP A 301 -27.38 -71.86 7.28
CA ASP A 301 -28.48 -71.77 6.34
C ASP A 301 -29.36 -73.02 6.51
N ASN A 302 -30.58 -72.84 7.01
CA ASN A 302 -31.55 -73.91 7.31
C ASN A 302 -32.04 -74.71 6.07
N VAL A 303 -31.42 -74.51 4.90
CA VAL A 303 -31.76 -75.22 3.66
C VAL A 303 -31.17 -76.64 3.65
N ASP A 304 -30.02 -76.84 4.31
CA ASP A 304 -29.41 -78.16 4.49
C ASP A 304 -29.46 -78.59 5.96
N THR A 305 -29.54 -79.90 6.21
CA THR A 305 -29.45 -80.46 7.57
C THR A 305 -28.02 -80.43 8.13
N PHE A 306 -27.03 -80.16 7.29
CA PHE A 306 -25.60 -80.11 7.62
C PHE A 306 -24.91 -79.01 6.79
N GLN A 307 -24.30 -78.02 7.43
CA GLN A 307 -23.40 -77.08 6.74
C GLN A 307 -21.95 -77.54 6.94
N ALA A 308 -21.21 -77.83 5.88
CA ALA A 308 -19.81 -78.24 5.98
C ALA A 308 -18.90 -77.03 6.26
N ILE A 309 -17.95 -77.19 7.20
CA ILE A 309 -17.25 -76.04 7.80
C ILE A 309 -15.75 -76.02 7.55
N SER A 310 -15.18 -77.08 6.99
CA SER A 310 -13.74 -77.11 6.77
C SER A 310 -13.37 -77.16 5.29
N SER A 311 -12.47 -76.24 4.92
CA SER A 311 -11.62 -76.25 3.73
C SER A 311 -10.41 -77.20 3.86
N THR A 312 -10.24 -77.92 4.98
CA THR A 312 -9.17 -78.90 5.17
C THR A 312 -9.66 -80.25 5.72
N LEU A 313 -9.17 -81.31 5.09
CA LEU A 313 -9.58 -82.68 5.29
C LEU A 313 -8.94 -83.22 6.59
N LEU A 314 -9.72 -83.74 7.54
CA LEU A 314 -9.17 -84.47 8.69
C LEU A 314 -8.82 -85.89 8.24
N TYR A 315 -7.54 -86.21 8.13
CA TYR A 315 -7.07 -87.57 7.84
C TYR A 315 -7.00 -88.37 9.14
N TRP A 316 -8.04 -89.17 9.41
CA TRP A 316 -8.15 -89.89 10.68
C TRP A 316 -8.74 -91.28 10.51
N GLY A 317 -7.90 -92.32 10.55
CA GLY A 317 -8.30 -93.69 10.91
C GLY A 317 -9.49 -94.29 10.14
N THR A 318 -9.79 -93.77 8.95
CA THR A 318 -10.77 -94.33 8.02
C THR A 318 -10.05 -95.15 6.96
N THR A 319 -10.71 -96.19 6.45
CA THR A 319 -10.20 -97.04 5.37
C THR A 319 -10.12 -96.30 4.03
N ASN A 320 -10.84 -95.17 3.89
CA ASN A 320 -10.79 -94.26 2.75
C ASN A 320 -11.14 -92.82 3.20
N GLY A 321 -10.21 -91.88 2.97
CA GLY A 321 -10.48 -90.45 2.77
C GLY A 321 -10.95 -89.63 3.99
N THR A 322 -10.49 -88.38 4.02
CA THR A 322 -11.13 -87.20 4.60
C THR A 322 -12.37 -87.39 5.48
N ILE A 323 -12.29 -86.91 6.72
CA ILE A 323 -13.47 -86.59 7.53
C ILE A 323 -13.81 -85.10 7.36
N ARG A 324 -15.10 -84.79 7.09
CA ARG A 324 -15.61 -83.42 7.09
C ARG A 324 -16.22 -83.09 8.45
N LEU A 325 -16.05 -81.84 8.88
CA LEU A 325 -16.76 -81.28 10.02
C LEU A 325 -17.98 -80.51 9.53
N SER A 326 -19.10 -80.65 10.23
CA SER A 326 -20.32 -79.88 9.97
C SER A 326 -20.77 -79.14 11.22
N VAL A 327 -21.50 -78.03 11.03
CA VAL A 327 -22.41 -77.52 12.06
C VAL A 327 -23.79 -78.08 11.79
N ASN A 328 -24.40 -78.55 12.87
CA ASN A 328 -25.81 -78.88 12.92
C ASN A 328 -26.46 -77.99 13.97
N ASN A 329 -27.71 -77.61 13.76
CA ASN A 329 -28.47 -76.83 14.73
C ASN A 329 -29.43 -77.74 15.50
N SER A 330 -29.32 -77.75 16.82
CA SER A 330 -30.28 -78.37 17.74
C SER A 330 -30.92 -77.27 18.60
N THR A 331 -32.09 -77.52 19.19
CA THR A 331 -32.81 -76.50 19.98
C THR A 331 -31.90 -75.87 21.05
N GLY A 332 -31.47 -74.62 20.81
CA GLY A 332 -30.62 -73.84 21.73
C GLY A 332 -29.13 -74.19 21.73
N VAL A 333 -28.68 -75.17 20.94
CA VAL A 333 -27.29 -75.66 20.93
C VAL A 333 -26.82 -75.86 19.49
N GLN A 334 -25.63 -75.35 19.16
CA GLN A 334 -25.01 -75.57 17.87
C GLN A 334 -23.94 -76.65 17.98
N GLN A 335 -24.03 -77.68 17.15
CA GLN A 335 -23.24 -78.88 17.29
C GLN A 335 -22.16 -78.97 16.21
N ILE A 336 -20.90 -79.16 16.58
CA ILE A 336 -19.83 -79.52 15.65
C ILE A 336 -19.78 -81.03 15.53
N ALA A 337 -20.18 -81.58 14.39
CA ALA A 337 -20.25 -83.02 14.16
C ALA A 337 -19.30 -83.49 13.04
N THR A 338 -19.15 -84.81 12.91
CA THR A 338 -18.39 -85.44 11.83
C THR A 338 -19.33 -86.11 10.84
N THR A 339 -18.98 -86.07 9.54
CA THR A 339 -19.77 -86.74 8.50
C THR A 339 -19.51 -88.24 8.39
N SER A 340 -18.60 -88.79 9.20
CA SER A 340 -18.23 -90.21 9.22
C SER A 340 -17.69 -90.58 10.60
N VAL A 341 -17.78 -91.85 10.99
CA VAL A 341 -17.36 -92.32 12.32
C VAL A 341 -15.89 -92.00 12.59
N LEU A 342 -15.62 -91.36 13.73
CA LEU A 342 -14.29 -91.00 14.19
C LEU A 342 -13.72 -92.07 15.12
N ASN A 343 -12.91 -92.99 14.60
CA ASN A 343 -12.34 -94.07 15.41
C ASN A 343 -11.30 -93.56 16.42
N ALA A 344 -11.16 -94.22 17.58
CA ALA A 344 -10.15 -93.87 18.56
C ALA A 344 -8.72 -94.05 18.00
N THR A 345 -7.81 -93.11 18.28
CA THR A 345 -6.38 -93.24 17.92
C THR A 345 -5.52 -92.50 18.93
N ALA A 346 -4.39 -93.09 19.33
CA ALA A 346 -3.49 -92.52 20.34
C ALA A 346 -2.67 -91.31 19.84
N SER A 347 -2.77 -90.97 18.56
CA SER A 347 -1.98 -89.89 17.96
C SER A 347 -2.69 -88.53 18.01
N HIS A 348 -1.96 -87.50 18.43
CA HIS A 348 -2.39 -86.12 18.36
C HIS A 348 -2.52 -85.65 16.92
N ARG A 349 -3.61 -84.93 16.60
CA ARG A 349 -3.80 -84.33 15.28
C ARG A 349 -4.25 -82.89 15.42
N LYS A 350 -3.58 -82.04 14.64
CA LYS A 350 -3.96 -80.65 14.45
C LYS A 350 -5.05 -80.61 13.39
N ILE A 351 -6.11 -79.84 13.63
CA ILE A 351 -7.07 -79.53 12.57
C ILE A 351 -6.38 -78.51 11.65
N GLY A 352 -5.91 -78.94 10.48
CA GLY A 352 -5.27 -78.07 9.49
C GLY A 352 -3.89 -77.50 9.88
N SER A 353 -3.49 -76.40 9.23
CA SER A 353 -2.15 -75.79 9.37
C SER A 353 -1.99 -74.85 10.57
N GLY A 354 -3.03 -74.51 11.34
CA GLY A 354 -2.90 -73.52 12.42
C GLY A 354 -4.20 -72.93 12.94
N LEU A 355 -5.10 -72.64 12.02
CA LEU A 355 -6.30 -71.84 12.27
C LEU A 355 -7.44 -72.43 11.42
N TRP A 356 -8.58 -72.69 12.04
CA TRP A 356 -9.79 -73.19 11.37
C TRP A 356 -10.88 -72.13 11.48
N CYS A 357 -11.41 -71.66 10.35
CA CYS A 357 -12.58 -70.79 10.34
C CYS A 357 -13.84 -71.67 10.34
N ALA A 358 -14.69 -71.48 11.35
CA ALA A 358 -15.93 -72.19 11.49
C ALA A 358 -17.12 -71.55 10.74
N GLY A 359 -16.94 -70.32 10.24
CA GLY A 359 -17.97 -69.57 9.52
C GLY A 359 -18.27 -68.23 10.17
N MET A 360 -19.18 -67.48 9.54
CA MET A 360 -19.64 -66.18 10.01
C MET A 360 -20.46 -66.34 11.28
N LEU A 361 -20.21 -65.52 12.31
CA LEU A 361 -20.99 -65.52 13.54
C LEU A 361 -22.44 -65.08 13.26
N LYS A 362 -23.41 -65.71 13.94
CA LYS A 362 -24.83 -65.37 13.86
C LYS A 362 -25.11 -63.98 14.43
N ASN A 363 -24.42 -63.63 15.50
CA ASN A 363 -24.46 -62.31 16.14
C ASN A 363 -23.00 -61.83 16.32
N PRO A 364 -22.39 -61.24 15.27
CA PRO A 364 -20.96 -60.92 15.23
C PRO A 364 -20.53 -59.83 16.23
#